data_AF-A0AAV2SLE0-F1
#
_entry.id   AF-A0AAV2SLE0-F1
#
_cell.length_a   1.000
_cell.length_b   1.000
_cell.length_c   1.000
_cell.angle_alpha   90.00
_cell.angle_beta   90.00
_cell.angle_gamma   90.00
#
_symmetry.space_group_name_H-M   'P 1'
#
loop_
_entity.id
_entity.type
_entity.pdbx_description
1 polymer ?
#
loop_
_entity_poly.entity_id
_entity_poly.type
_entity_poly.pdbx_seq_one_letter_code
_entity_poly.pdbx_strand_id
1 'polypeptide(L)'
;MEESECIVCFSQYNEDEHRARCMPCGHTMCSKCLKKTIREVSKMCPKCRQHFTAARLEELPVNFSLEGMIKSSKSLKTQLELAKPCISIFEESCKKAEECKKQSQKIFKEYEEAIIRKENIIAKLQEEIKTQKNARRKMEEKVVVLDEKLSGLKEKRNSYEQAITPLNISESIREVFRWSVEVQNEAEKLISVSQGIENEIDQMMRTIRVKDDHLMENSALSISNEQAGLHVYQDKHTYNSSPAKLKMGNLDKKNQEV
;
A
#
# COMPACT_ATOMS: atom_id res chain seq x y z
N MET A 1 52.45 -10.55 -11.70
CA MET A 1 52.84 -10.82 -13.10
C MET A 1 51.83 -11.82 -13.62
N GLU A 2 50.98 -11.42 -14.56
CA GLU A 2 49.92 -12.30 -15.06
C GLU A 2 50.54 -13.52 -15.76
N GLU A 3 50.06 -14.73 -15.45
CA GLU A 3 50.58 -15.98 -16.03
C GLU A 3 50.33 -16.10 -17.56
N SER A 4 49.62 -15.13 -18.14
CA SER A 4 49.26 -15.07 -19.56
C SER A 4 50.14 -14.16 -20.41
N GLU A 5 51.23 -13.62 -19.85
CA GLU A 5 52.15 -12.69 -20.53
C GLU A 5 53.57 -13.23 -20.66
N CYS A 6 54.27 -12.80 -21.71
CA CYS A 6 55.67 -13.13 -21.89
C CYS A 6 56.58 -12.37 -20.93
N ILE A 7 57.43 -13.08 -20.19
CA ILE A 7 58.39 -12.48 -19.24
C ILE A 7 59.42 -11.53 -19.85
N VAL A 8 59.59 -11.54 -21.18
CA VAL A 8 60.59 -10.71 -21.87
C VAL A 8 59.97 -9.46 -22.49
N CYS A 9 58.84 -9.60 -23.20
CA CYS A 9 58.20 -8.49 -23.91
C CYS A 9 56.91 -8.01 -23.26
N PHE A 10 56.47 -8.65 -22.17
CA PHE A 10 55.22 -8.37 -21.45
C PHE A 10 53.96 -8.36 -22.32
N SER A 11 54.03 -8.95 -23.51
CA SER A 11 52.88 -9.09 -24.41
C SER A 11 52.10 -10.36 -24.05
N GLN A 12 50.77 -10.28 -24.09
CA GLN A 12 49.91 -11.45 -23.92
C GLN A 12 50.21 -12.52 -24.96
N TYR A 13 50.19 -13.78 -24.51
CA TYR A 13 50.33 -14.90 -25.44
C TYR A 13 49.10 -15.01 -26.36
N ASN A 14 49.33 -15.40 -27.59
CA ASN A 14 48.31 -15.62 -28.61
C ASN A 14 48.65 -16.84 -29.48
N GLU A 15 47.91 -17.10 -30.55
CA GLU A 15 48.16 -18.27 -31.43
C GLU A 15 49.20 -17.96 -32.53
N ASP A 16 49.61 -16.69 -32.63
CA ASP A 16 50.38 -16.12 -33.72
C ASP A 16 51.82 -15.78 -33.29
N GLU A 17 52.23 -14.51 -33.42
CA GLU A 17 53.59 -14.05 -33.12
C GLU A 17 54.01 -14.29 -31.66
N HIS A 18 53.07 -14.14 -30.73
CA HIS A 18 53.32 -14.28 -29.30
C HIS A 18 52.90 -15.67 -28.80
N ARG A 19 52.98 -16.71 -29.64
CA ARG A 19 52.65 -18.07 -29.21
C ARG A 19 53.57 -18.60 -28.12
N ALA A 20 52.98 -19.04 -27.01
CA ALA A 20 53.66 -19.59 -25.85
C ALA A 20 54.38 -20.90 -26.18
N ARG A 21 55.67 -20.99 -25.87
CA ARG A 21 56.47 -22.21 -26.02
C ARG A 21 57.27 -22.49 -24.76
N CYS A 22 57.40 -23.77 -24.43
CA CYS A 22 58.16 -24.25 -23.28
C CYS A 22 59.64 -24.39 -23.65
N MET A 23 60.50 -23.77 -22.86
CA MET A 23 61.93 -24.00 -22.89
C MET A 23 62.27 -25.32 -22.18
N PRO A 24 63.47 -25.91 -22.41
CA PRO A 24 63.85 -27.19 -21.79
C PRO A 24 63.88 -27.16 -20.26
N CYS A 25 64.06 -25.97 -19.67
CA CYS A 25 63.98 -25.75 -18.22
C CYS A 25 62.54 -25.66 -17.67
N GLY A 26 61.51 -25.84 -18.51
CA GLY A 26 60.09 -25.74 -18.14
C GLY A 26 59.49 -24.33 -18.18
N HIS A 27 60.31 -23.29 -18.33
CA HIS A 27 59.80 -21.91 -18.42
C HIS A 27 59.18 -21.62 -19.79
N THR A 28 58.12 -20.80 -19.79
CA THR A 28 57.41 -20.43 -21.02
C THR A 28 57.85 -19.04 -21.51
N MET A 29 58.04 -18.91 -22.82
CA MET A 29 58.32 -17.66 -23.51
C MET A 29 57.58 -17.60 -24.85
N CYS A 30 57.39 -16.39 -25.39
CA CYS A 30 56.67 -16.23 -26.64
C CYS A 30 57.59 -16.54 -27.84
N SER A 31 56.98 -16.99 -28.94
CA SER A 31 57.70 -17.37 -30.16
C SER A 31 58.56 -16.23 -30.72
N LYS A 32 58.06 -14.99 -30.68
CA LYS A 32 58.82 -13.79 -31.08
C LYS A 32 60.10 -13.57 -30.27
N CYS A 33 60.04 -13.72 -28.95
CA CYS A 33 61.22 -13.55 -28.09
C CYS A 33 62.18 -14.73 -28.22
N LEU A 34 61.67 -15.96 -28.28
CA LEU A 34 62.51 -17.15 -28.47
C LEU A 34 63.29 -17.13 -29.78
N LYS A 35 62.71 -16.62 -30.87
CA LYS A 35 63.42 -16.41 -32.15
C LYS A 35 64.65 -15.50 -31.99
N LYS A 36 64.62 -14.52 -31.08
CA LYS A 36 65.76 -13.66 -30.78
C LYS A 36 66.77 -14.39 -29.91
N THR A 37 66.32 -15.03 -28.83
CA THR A 37 67.19 -15.75 -27.89
C THR A 37 67.93 -16.93 -28.53
N ILE A 38 67.32 -17.65 -29.48
CA ILE A 38 67.98 -18.75 -30.21
C ILE A 38 69.13 -18.25 -31.09
N ARG A 39 69.10 -16.98 -31.52
CA ARG A 39 70.16 -16.37 -32.34
C ARG A 39 71.30 -15.79 -31.50
N GLU A 40 71.16 -15.74 -30.18
CA GLU A 40 72.20 -15.25 -29.28
C GLU A 40 73.32 -16.29 -29.14
N VAL A 41 74.56 -15.81 -28.99
CA VAL A 41 75.75 -16.65 -28.82
C VAL A 41 75.67 -17.50 -27.55
N SER A 42 75.08 -16.94 -26.49
CA SER A 42 74.82 -17.64 -25.22
C SER A 42 73.32 -17.91 -25.07
N LYS A 43 72.89 -19.11 -25.46
CA LYS A 43 71.49 -19.55 -25.37
C LYS A 43 71.11 -19.86 -23.93
N MET A 44 70.60 -18.87 -23.22
CA MET A 44 70.18 -19.00 -21.82
C MET A 44 68.71 -18.63 -21.62
N CYS A 45 68.04 -19.33 -20.71
CA CYS A 45 66.72 -18.96 -20.24
C CYS A 45 66.77 -17.61 -19.49
N PRO A 46 66.00 -16.58 -19.89
CA PRO A 46 65.98 -15.28 -19.18
C PRO A 46 65.47 -15.36 -17.73
N LYS A 47 64.70 -16.41 -17.38
CA LYS A 47 64.13 -16.58 -16.03
C LYS A 47 65.07 -17.29 -15.04
N CYS A 48 65.67 -18.40 -15.45
CA CYS A 48 66.52 -19.22 -14.56
C CYS A 48 67.98 -19.32 -15.01
N ARG A 49 68.36 -18.69 -16.13
CA ARG A 49 69.71 -18.69 -16.71
C ARG A 49 70.25 -20.07 -17.10
N GLN A 50 69.40 -21.08 -17.14
CA GLN A 50 69.78 -22.41 -17.62
C GLN A 50 70.07 -22.36 -19.13
N HIS A 51 71.20 -22.95 -19.54
CA HIS A 51 71.59 -23.06 -20.94
C HIS A 51 70.70 -24.06 -21.68
N PHE A 52 70.48 -23.83 -22.98
CA PHE A 52 69.72 -24.74 -23.82
C PHE A 52 70.31 -24.84 -25.23
N THR A 53 70.05 -25.96 -25.91
CA THR A 53 70.71 -26.32 -27.18
C THR A 53 69.84 -26.14 -28.42
N ALA A 54 68.55 -25.85 -28.27
CA ALA A 54 67.61 -25.72 -29.39
C ALA A 54 68.16 -24.77 -30.48
N ALA A 55 68.24 -25.27 -31.70
CA ALA A 55 68.76 -24.54 -32.87
C ALA A 55 67.66 -23.84 -33.66
N ARG A 56 66.43 -24.37 -33.57
CA ARG A 56 65.25 -23.86 -34.27
C ARG A 56 64.08 -23.71 -33.31
N LEU A 57 63.13 -22.85 -33.65
CA LEU A 57 61.98 -22.59 -32.80
C LEU A 57 61.07 -23.82 -32.67
N GLU A 58 61.00 -24.63 -33.73
CA GLU A 58 60.17 -25.83 -33.84
C GLU A 58 60.61 -26.94 -32.87
N GLU A 59 61.86 -26.89 -32.39
CA GLU A 59 62.39 -27.81 -31.38
C GLU A 59 61.89 -27.48 -29.97
N LEU A 60 61.27 -26.32 -29.77
CA LEU A 60 60.64 -25.91 -28.51
C LEU A 60 59.12 -26.13 -28.59
N PRO A 61 58.55 -27.02 -27.76
CA PRO A 61 57.14 -27.36 -27.84
C PRO A 61 56.24 -26.18 -27.48
N VAL A 62 55.08 -26.11 -28.12
CA VAL A 62 54.02 -25.15 -27.78
C VAL A 62 53.42 -25.49 -26.42
N ASN A 63 53.16 -24.49 -25.59
CA ASN A 63 52.45 -24.65 -24.33
C ASN A 63 50.94 -24.64 -24.58
N PHE A 64 50.39 -25.76 -25.03
CA PHE A 64 48.96 -25.88 -25.35
C PHE A 64 48.05 -25.70 -24.12
N SER A 65 48.52 -26.04 -22.92
CA SER A 65 47.77 -25.79 -21.68
C SER A 65 47.52 -24.30 -21.45
N LEU A 66 48.56 -23.48 -21.63
CA LEU A 66 48.43 -22.03 -21.50
C LEU A 66 47.58 -21.44 -22.64
N GLU A 67 47.72 -21.96 -23.85
CA GLU A 67 46.88 -21.55 -24.99
C GLU A 67 45.39 -21.84 -24.72
N GLY A 68 45.06 -23.01 -24.17
CA GLY A 68 43.71 -23.38 -23.77
C GLY A 68 43.14 -22.47 -22.67
N MET A 69 43.92 -22.17 -21.63
CA MET A 69 43.50 -21.26 -20.55
C MET A 69 43.19 -19.84 -21.05
N ILE A 70 44.00 -19.33 -21.98
CA ILE A 70 43.78 -18.01 -22.59
C ILE A 70 42.51 -18.01 -23.45
N LYS A 71 42.23 -19.07 -24.21
CA LYS A 71 40.98 -19.17 -24.99
C LYS A 71 39.75 -19.24 -24.09
N SER A 72 39.79 -20.06 -23.03
CA SER A 72 38.69 -20.19 -22.07
C SER A 72 38.41 -18.88 -21.32
N SER A 73 39.45 -18.17 -20.88
CA SER A 73 39.28 -16.87 -20.21
C SER A 73 38.71 -15.79 -21.12
N LYS A 74 39.07 -15.77 -22.41
CA LYS A 74 38.45 -14.88 -23.41
C LYS A 74 36.97 -15.18 -23.58
N SER A 75 36.60 -16.47 -23.68
CA SER A 75 35.19 -16.90 -23.78
C SER A 75 34.38 -16.44 -22.55
N LEU A 76 34.92 -16.62 -21.35
CA LEU A 76 34.28 -16.18 -20.11
C LEU A 76 34.12 -14.66 -20.03
N LYS A 77 35.13 -13.88 -20.43
CA LYS A 77 35.04 -12.42 -20.50
C LYS A 77 33.93 -12.00 -21.47
N THR A 78 33.86 -12.61 -22.65
CA THR A 78 32.81 -12.33 -23.63
C THR A 78 31.42 -12.68 -23.10
N GLN A 79 31.25 -13.83 -22.44
CA GLN A 79 29.99 -14.22 -21.81
C GLN A 79 29.58 -13.24 -20.71
N LEU A 80 30.53 -12.77 -19.90
CA LEU A 80 30.29 -11.77 -18.86
C LEU A 80 29.87 -10.42 -19.46
N GLU A 81 30.55 -9.95 -20.51
CA GLU A 81 30.19 -8.72 -21.23
C GLU A 81 28.77 -8.82 -21.83
N LEU A 82 28.42 -9.97 -22.40
CA LEU A 82 27.07 -10.23 -22.93
C LEU A 82 26.00 -10.29 -21.84
N ALA A 83 26.36 -10.65 -20.60
CA ALA A 83 25.44 -10.73 -19.46
C ALA A 83 25.23 -9.38 -18.75
N LYS A 84 26.11 -8.39 -18.94
CA LYS A 84 26.00 -7.06 -18.28
C LYS A 84 24.64 -6.37 -18.48
N PRO A 85 24.04 -6.35 -19.68
CA PRO A 85 22.72 -5.76 -19.88
C PRO A 85 21.65 -6.45 -19.00
N CYS A 86 21.66 -7.78 -18.94
CA CYS A 86 20.72 -8.55 -18.13
C CYS A 86 20.86 -8.27 -16.63
N ILE A 87 22.10 -8.14 -16.12
CA ILE A 87 22.37 -7.77 -14.72
C ILE A 87 21.80 -6.39 -14.42
N SER A 88 22.03 -5.40 -15.30
CA SER A 88 21.51 -4.04 -15.09
C SER A 88 19.98 -3.96 -15.07
N ILE A 89 19.30 -4.74 -15.93
CA ILE A 89 17.83 -4.83 -15.95
C ILE A 89 17.32 -5.46 -14.64
N PHE A 90 18.00 -6.49 -14.14
CA PHE A 90 17.65 -7.15 -12.88
C PHE A 90 17.82 -6.20 -11.68
N GLU A 91 18.94 -5.47 -11.60
CA GLU A 91 19.19 -4.48 -10.54
C GLU A 91 18.13 -3.36 -10.51
N GLU A 92 17.76 -2.83 -11.68
CA GLU A 92 16.73 -1.79 -11.77
C GLU A 92 15.35 -2.34 -11.38
N SER A 93 15.04 -3.57 -11.76
CA SER A 93 13.81 -4.26 -11.37
C SER A 93 13.75 -4.49 -9.85
N CYS A 94 14.86 -4.90 -9.23
CA CYS A 94 14.97 -5.03 -7.78
C CYS A 94 14.78 -3.69 -7.05
N LYS A 95 15.34 -2.58 -7.56
CA LYS A 95 15.13 -1.24 -6.99
C LYS A 95 13.66 -0.82 -7.04
N LYS A 96 12.98 -1.05 -8.17
CA LYS A 96 11.54 -0.76 -8.32
C LYS A 96 10.69 -1.59 -7.36
N ALA A 97 11.04 -2.86 -7.15
CA ALA A 97 10.35 -3.73 -6.19
C ALA A 97 10.49 -3.24 -4.74
N GLU A 98 11.68 -2.81 -4.34
CA GLU A 98 11.93 -2.26 -3.00
C GLU A 98 11.18 -0.94 -2.76
N GLU A 99 11.13 -0.06 -3.78
CA GLU A 99 10.36 1.18 -3.70
C GLU A 99 8.85 0.91 -3.57
N CYS A 100 8.32 -0.05 -4.34
CA CYS A 100 6.93 -0.50 -4.24
C CYS A 100 6.59 -1.06 -2.85
N LYS A 101 7.54 -1.80 -2.24
CA LYS A 101 7.39 -2.31 -0.87
C LYS A 101 7.35 -1.18 0.16
N LYS A 102 8.22 -0.17 0.05
CA LYS A 102 8.19 1.00 0.95
C LYS A 102 6.91 1.81 0.79
N GLN A 103 6.47 2.01 -0.45
CA GLN A 103 5.24 2.74 -0.75
C GLN A 103 4.01 2.02 -0.18
N SER A 104 3.90 0.70 -0.38
CA SER A 104 2.79 -0.09 0.19
C SER A 104 2.80 -0.06 1.72
N GLN A 105 3.97 -0.20 2.37
CA GLN A 105 4.09 -0.10 3.82
C GLN A 105 3.63 1.27 4.36
N LYS A 106 3.94 2.36 3.66
CA LYS A 106 3.47 3.70 4.02
C LYS A 106 1.94 3.78 3.95
N ILE A 107 1.37 3.32 2.85
CA ILE A 107 -0.09 3.28 2.64
C ILE A 107 -0.78 2.47 3.74
N PHE A 108 -0.26 1.29 4.10
CA PHE A 108 -0.82 0.47 5.17
C PHE A 108 -0.83 1.19 6.53
N LYS A 109 0.24 1.91 6.88
CA LYS A 109 0.28 2.70 8.12
C LYS A 109 -0.76 3.82 8.12
N GLU A 110 -0.93 4.51 7.01
CA GLU A 110 -1.94 5.57 6.88
C GLU A 110 -3.36 5.01 7.05
N TYR A 111 -3.65 3.83 6.48
CA TYR A 111 -4.92 3.14 6.68
C TYR A 111 -5.13 2.69 8.14
N GLU A 112 -4.10 2.15 8.78
CA GLU A 112 -4.17 1.71 10.18
C GLU A 112 -4.50 2.90 11.11
N GLU A 113 -3.82 4.04 10.93
CA GLU A 113 -4.14 5.26 11.67
C GLU A 113 -5.56 5.76 11.42
N ALA A 114 -6.04 5.69 10.17
CA ALA A 114 -7.40 6.09 9.83
C ALA A 114 -8.45 5.19 10.49
N ILE A 115 -8.21 3.87 10.55
CA ILE A 115 -9.07 2.92 11.25
C ILE A 115 -9.15 3.28 12.74
N ILE A 116 -8.00 3.47 13.40
CA ILE A 116 -7.95 3.84 14.83
C ILE A 116 -8.71 5.15 15.08
N ARG A 117 -8.59 6.15 14.19
CA ARG A 117 -9.36 7.40 14.31
C ARG A 117 -10.87 7.15 14.20
N LYS A 118 -11.31 6.34 13.24
CA LYS A 118 -12.74 5.98 13.06
C LYS A 118 -13.27 5.22 14.28
N GLU A 119 -12.52 4.27 14.84
CA GLU A 119 -12.89 3.53 16.05
C GLU A 119 -13.07 4.46 17.27
N ASN A 120 -12.17 5.42 17.46
CA ASN A 120 -12.29 6.41 18.53
C ASN A 120 -13.54 7.29 18.38
N ILE A 121 -13.92 7.67 17.16
CA ILE A 121 -15.14 8.43 16.90
C ILE A 121 -16.37 7.58 17.22
N ILE A 122 -16.38 6.31 16.78
CA ILE A 122 -17.46 5.36 17.08
C ILE A 122 -17.65 5.22 18.59
N ALA A 123 -16.56 5.05 19.36
CA ALA A 123 -16.63 4.95 20.81
C ALA A 123 -17.24 6.21 21.47
N LYS A 124 -16.89 7.41 20.99
CA LYS A 124 -17.48 8.67 21.48
C LYS A 124 -18.98 8.75 21.17
N LEU A 125 -19.38 8.42 19.94
CA LEU A 125 -20.78 8.42 19.54
C LEU A 125 -21.61 7.41 20.34
N GLN A 126 -21.04 6.25 20.66
CA GLN A 126 -21.70 5.24 21.50
C GLN A 126 -22.00 5.76 22.92
N GLU A 127 -21.07 6.48 23.54
CA GLU A 127 -21.30 7.07 24.88
C GLU A 127 -22.31 8.22 24.83
N GLU A 128 -22.32 9.02 23.76
CA GLU A 128 -23.32 10.06 23.56
C GLU A 128 -24.73 9.46 23.37
N ILE A 129 -24.87 8.42 22.54
CA ILE A 129 -26.13 7.67 22.36
C ILE A 129 -26.62 7.12 23.70
N LYS A 130 -25.73 6.55 24.51
CA LYS A 130 -26.08 6.02 25.84
C LYS A 130 -26.56 7.13 26.78
N THR A 131 -25.92 8.29 26.75
CA THR A 131 -26.32 9.46 27.53
C THR A 131 -27.71 9.95 27.12
N GLN A 132 -27.97 10.05 25.80
CA GLN A 132 -29.28 10.44 25.28
C GLN A 132 -30.38 9.42 25.63
N LYS A 133 -30.10 8.11 25.54
CA LYS A 133 -31.03 7.06 25.97
C LYS A 133 -31.41 7.20 27.45
N ASN A 134 -30.44 7.49 28.31
CA ASN A 134 -30.70 7.71 29.73
C ASN A 134 -31.56 8.96 29.98
N ALA A 135 -31.31 10.05 29.24
CA ALA A 135 -32.11 11.27 29.33
C ALA A 135 -33.56 11.02 28.85
N ARG A 136 -33.72 10.30 27.75
CA ARG A 136 -35.03 9.89 27.22
C ARG A 136 -35.81 9.06 28.23
N ARG A 137 -35.20 8.05 28.86
CA ARG A 137 -35.85 7.24 29.90
C ARG A 137 -36.36 8.10 31.06
N LYS A 138 -35.56 9.06 31.53
CA LYS A 138 -35.97 9.99 32.60
C LYS A 138 -37.15 10.88 32.17
N MET A 139 -37.24 11.26 30.89
CA MET A 139 -38.39 12.00 30.37
C MET A 139 -39.62 11.11 30.29
N GLU A 140 -39.50 9.87 29.81
CA GLU A 140 -40.59 8.89 29.76
C GLU A 140 -41.17 8.64 31.16
N GLU A 141 -40.34 8.48 32.19
CA GLU A 141 -40.77 8.38 33.59
C GLU A 141 -41.60 9.60 34.05
N LYS A 142 -41.17 10.82 33.68
CA LYS A 142 -41.92 12.04 34.01
C LYS A 142 -43.27 12.12 33.30
N VAL A 143 -43.34 11.67 32.05
CA VAL A 143 -44.59 11.64 31.28
C VAL A 143 -45.61 10.73 31.95
N VAL A 144 -45.19 9.54 32.43
CA VAL A 144 -46.06 8.63 33.17
C VAL A 144 -46.64 9.30 34.42
N VAL A 145 -45.80 9.97 35.22
CA VAL A 145 -46.26 10.68 36.43
C VAL A 145 -47.23 11.82 36.10
N LEU A 146 -47.02 12.53 34.98
CA LEU A 146 -47.93 13.58 34.54
C LEU A 146 -49.28 13.01 34.09
N ASP A 147 -49.28 11.86 33.42
CA ASP A 147 -50.51 11.19 32.96
C ASP A 147 -51.37 10.69 34.14
N GLU A 148 -50.74 10.16 35.19
CA GLU A 148 -51.42 9.81 36.44
C GLU A 148 -52.08 11.03 37.10
N LYS A 149 -51.36 12.16 37.19
CA LYS A 149 -51.91 13.42 37.72
C LYS A 149 -53.07 13.94 36.89
N LEU A 150 -52.94 13.89 35.56
CA LEU A 150 -53.97 14.32 34.63
C LEU A 150 -55.24 13.47 34.79
N SER A 151 -55.08 12.15 34.97
CA SER A 151 -56.18 11.23 35.24
C SER A 151 -56.91 11.59 36.54
N GLY A 152 -56.17 11.85 37.62
CA GLY A 152 -56.76 12.29 38.90
C GLY A 152 -57.49 13.65 38.80
N LEU A 153 -57.00 14.59 37.99
CA LEU A 153 -57.69 15.86 37.74
C LEU A 153 -58.98 15.66 36.92
N LYS A 154 -58.96 14.77 35.92
CA LYS A 154 -60.15 14.41 35.13
C LYS A 154 -61.25 13.80 36.01
N GLU A 155 -60.89 12.92 36.94
CA GLU A 155 -61.84 12.33 37.90
C GLU A 155 -62.46 13.39 38.81
N LYS A 156 -61.64 14.29 39.37
CA LYS A 156 -62.13 15.41 40.19
C LYS A 156 -63.09 16.30 39.40
N ARG A 157 -62.73 16.68 38.18
CA ARG A 157 -63.60 17.45 37.28
C ARG A 157 -64.94 16.77 37.08
N ASN A 158 -64.95 15.47 36.75
CA ASN A 158 -66.18 14.70 36.56
C ASN A 158 -67.02 14.65 37.84
N SER A 159 -66.39 14.52 39.02
CA SER A 159 -67.08 14.57 40.31
C SER A 159 -67.74 15.93 40.57
N TYR A 160 -67.05 17.03 40.26
CA TYR A 160 -67.64 18.36 40.36
C TYR A 160 -68.81 18.52 39.40
N GLU A 161 -68.63 18.13 38.13
CA GLU A 161 -69.69 18.21 37.11
C GLU A 161 -70.95 17.45 37.53
N GLN A 162 -70.81 16.27 38.14
CA GLN A 162 -71.94 15.51 38.69
C GLN A 162 -72.61 16.18 39.90
N ALA A 163 -71.84 16.83 40.79
CA ALA A 163 -72.40 17.56 41.94
C ALA A 163 -73.21 18.80 41.52
N ILE A 164 -72.93 19.32 40.32
CA ILE A 164 -73.53 20.52 39.76
C ILE A 164 -74.86 20.22 39.08
N THR A 165 -74.95 19.09 38.37
CA THR A 165 -76.13 18.68 37.59
C THR A 165 -77.49 18.70 38.32
N PRO A 166 -77.62 18.42 39.64
CA PRO A 166 -78.91 18.45 40.34
C PRO A 166 -79.30 19.81 40.94
N LEU A 167 -78.42 20.82 40.93
CA LEU A 167 -78.67 22.09 41.64
C LEU A 167 -79.47 23.09 40.79
N ASN A 168 -80.79 23.09 40.98
CA ASN A 168 -81.68 24.16 40.54
C ASN A 168 -81.61 25.36 41.50
N ILE A 169 -80.46 26.06 41.64
CA ILE A 169 -80.35 27.32 42.42
C ILE A 169 -79.30 28.26 41.79
N SER A 170 -79.73 29.51 41.54
CA SER A 170 -78.99 30.60 40.86
C SER A 170 -77.65 31.05 41.48
N GLU A 171 -77.27 30.52 42.64
CA GLU A 171 -76.04 30.87 43.37
C GLU A 171 -75.00 29.75 43.27
N SER A 172 -75.43 28.48 43.34
CA SER A 172 -74.61 27.33 42.98
C SER A 172 -74.13 27.42 41.53
N ILE A 173 -74.98 27.88 40.60
CA ILE A 173 -74.58 28.13 39.20
C ILE A 173 -73.43 29.16 39.12
N ARG A 174 -73.40 30.20 39.97
CA ARG A 174 -72.30 31.19 39.93
C ARG A 174 -70.98 30.62 40.44
N GLU A 175 -70.99 29.81 41.49
CA GLU A 175 -69.78 29.14 41.97
C GLU A 175 -69.27 28.12 40.95
N VAL A 176 -70.17 27.42 40.29
CA VAL A 176 -69.86 26.51 39.19
C VAL A 176 -69.25 27.22 38.01
N PHE A 177 -69.82 28.35 37.58
CA PHE A 177 -69.23 29.16 36.51
C PHE A 177 -67.86 29.68 36.92
N ARG A 178 -67.68 30.10 38.18
CA ARG A 178 -66.37 30.53 38.69
C ARG A 178 -65.34 29.39 38.63
N TRP A 179 -65.71 28.20 39.11
CA TRP A 179 -64.86 27.02 39.06
C TRP A 179 -64.60 26.55 37.63
N SER A 180 -65.58 26.63 36.74
CA SER A 180 -65.41 26.33 35.31
C SER A 180 -64.40 27.28 34.67
N VAL A 181 -64.47 28.58 34.98
CA VAL A 181 -63.50 29.57 34.50
C VAL A 181 -62.11 29.32 35.07
N GLU A 182 -61.98 28.97 36.36
CA GLU A 182 -60.70 28.62 36.97
C GLU A 182 -60.10 27.35 36.36
N VAL A 183 -60.90 26.31 36.16
CA VAL A 183 -60.49 25.07 35.49
C VAL A 183 -60.09 25.33 34.04
N GLN A 184 -60.81 26.19 33.33
CA GLN A 184 -60.49 26.56 31.95
C GLN A 184 -59.19 27.36 31.87
N ASN A 185 -58.99 28.33 32.77
CA ASN A 185 -57.74 29.09 32.86
C ASN A 185 -56.54 28.17 33.18
N GLU A 186 -56.73 27.19 34.08
CA GLU A 186 -55.67 26.25 34.41
C GLU A 186 -55.41 25.25 33.26
N ALA A 187 -56.45 24.84 32.53
CA ALA A 187 -56.31 24.04 31.32
C ALA A 187 -55.57 24.81 30.22
N GLU A 188 -55.85 26.10 30.02
CA GLU A 188 -55.14 26.95 29.06
C GLU A 188 -53.66 27.13 29.42
N LYS A 189 -53.33 27.28 30.72
CA LYS A 189 -51.93 27.25 31.17
C LYS A 189 -51.25 25.93 30.87
N LEU A 190 -51.92 24.79 31.13
CA LEU A 190 -51.38 23.47 30.82
C LEU A 190 -51.19 23.25 29.31
N ILE A 191 -52.12 23.73 28.48
CA ILE A 191 -52.00 23.71 27.02
C ILE A 191 -50.80 24.55 26.58
N SER A 192 -50.63 25.76 27.15
CA SER A 192 -49.47 26.62 26.87
C SER A 192 -48.14 25.95 27.25
N VAL A 193 -48.09 25.28 28.41
CA VAL A 193 -46.91 24.49 28.83
C VAL A 193 -46.66 23.33 27.87
N SER A 194 -47.70 22.59 27.47
CA SER A 194 -47.59 21.48 26.51
C SER A 194 -47.05 21.93 25.16
N GLN A 195 -47.57 23.04 24.62
CA GLN A 195 -47.07 23.64 23.38
C GLN A 195 -45.62 24.12 23.52
N GLY A 196 -45.23 24.63 24.69
CA GLY A 196 -43.84 24.97 24.99
C GLY A 196 -42.92 23.74 24.89
N ILE A 197 -43.33 22.62 25.50
CA ILE A 197 -42.59 21.34 25.45
C ILE A 197 -42.52 20.81 24.01
N GLU A 198 -43.61 20.84 23.25
CA GLU A 198 -43.62 20.42 21.83
C GLU A 198 -42.67 21.26 20.97
N ASN A 199 -42.66 22.59 21.18
CA ASN A 199 -41.73 23.49 20.48
C ASN A 199 -40.26 23.19 20.83
N GLU A 200 -39.95 22.90 22.11
CA GLU A 200 -38.61 22.51 22.53
C GLU A 200 -38.18 21.17 21.91
N ILE A 201 -39.10 20.19 21.86
CA ILE A 201 -38.86 18.90 21.19
C ILE A 201 -38.57 19.12 19.70
N ASP A 202 -39.38 19.93 19.02
CA ASP A 202 -39.18 20.26 17.60
C ASP A 202 -37.85 20.97 17.35
N GLN A 203 -37.47 21.92 18.21
CA GLN A 203 -36.19 22.60 18.11
C GLN A 203 -35.03 21.63 18.32
N MET A 204 -35.15 20.71 19.29
CA MET A 204 -34.16 19.67 19.54
C MET A 204 -34.04 18.71 18.35
N MET A 205 -35.17 18.26 17.77
CA MET A 205 -35.18 17.38 16.60
C MET A 205 -34.61 18.05 15.35
N ARG A 206 -34.86 19.35 15.13
CA ARG A 206 -34.19 20.13 14.07
C ARG A 206 -32.68 20.18 14.27
N THR A 207 -32.23 20.40 15.51
CA THR A 207 -30.80 20.43 15.84
C THR A 207 -30.14 19.08 15.60
N ILE A 208 -30.83 17.98 15.92
CA ILE A 208 -30.36 16.62 15.63
C ILE A 208 -30.24 16.41 14.12
N ARG A 209 -31.25 16.78 13.32
CA ARG A 209 -31.19 16.64 11.85
C ARG A 209 -30.03 17.42 11.24
N VAL A 210 -29.82 18.67 11.64
CA VAL A 210 -28.69 19.48 11.14
C VAL A 210 -27.35 18.83 11.49
N LYS A 211 -27.22 18.24 12.69
CA LYS A 211 -26.02 17.49 13.06
C LYS A 211 -25.86 16.21 12.22
N ASP A 212 -26.94 15.48 11.95
CA ASP A 212 -26.92 14.29 11.11
C ASP A 212 -26.54 14.63 9.66
N ASP A 213 -27.09 15.71 9.10
CA ASP A 213 -26.76 16.20 7.76
C ASP A 213 -25.28 16.61 7.68
N HIS A 214 -24.76 17.34 8.67
CA HIS A 214 -23.34 17.65 8.74
C HIS A 214 -22.46 16.41 8.91
N LEU A 215 -22.91 15.39 9.67
CA LEU A 215 -22.18 14.13 9.80
C LEU A 215 -22.17 13.36 8.48
N MET A 216 -23.28 13.36 7.73
CA MET A 216 -23.38 12.73 6.41
C MET A 216 -22.57 13.48 5.36
N GLU A 217 -22.61 14.81 5.32
CA GLU A 217 -21.77 15.63 4.43
C GLU A 217 -20.28 15.45 4.73
N ASN A 218 -19.89 15.47 6.02
CA ASN A 218 -18.49 15.22 6.40
C ASN A 218 -18.06 13.79 6.07
N SER A 219 -18.94 12.80 6.21
CA SER A 219 -18.67 11.41 5.80
C SER A 219 -18.57 11.28 4.27
N ALA A 220 -19.44 11.95 3.52
CA ALA A 220 -19.40 11.96 2.06
C ALA A 220 -18.16 12.66 1.51
N LEU A 221 -17.75 13.79 2.12
CA LEU A 221 -16.50 14.50 1.79
C LEU A 221 -15.27 13.66 2.10
N SER A 222 -15.28 12.90 3.20
CA SER A 222 -14.16 12.00 3.52
C SER A 222 -14.11 10.78 2.58
N ILE A 223 -15.25 10.21 2.17
CA ILE A 223 -15.31 9.12 1.17
C ILE A 223 -14.89 9.62 -0.22
N SER A 224 -15.35 10.79 -0.66
CA SER A 224 -15.00 11.35 -1.97
C SER A 224 -13.53 11.78 -2.04
N ASN A 225 -12.95 12.28 -0.95
CA ASN A 225 -11.50 12.50 -0.86
C ASN A 225 -10.70 11.19 -0.85
N GLU A 226 -11.17 10.13 -0.19
CA GLU A 226 -10.56 8.78 -0.26
C GLU A 226 -10.65 8.20 -1.69
N GLN A 227 -11.79 8.35 -2.38
CA GLN A 227 -11.99 7.88 -3.77
C GLN A 227 -11.19 8.69 -4.79
N ALA A 228 -11.08 10.01 -4.63
CA ALA A 228 -10.22 10.86 -5.47
C ALA A 228 -8.74 10.51 -5.29
N GLY A 229 -8.31 10.18 -4.07
CA GLY A 229 -6.97 9.65 -3.80
C GLY A 229 -6.70 8.31 -4.51
N LEU A 230 -7.69 7.42 -4.56
CA LEU A 230 -7.62 6.14 -5.27
C LEU A 230 -7.61 6.30 -6.81
N HIS A 231 -8.36 7.26 -7.37
CA HIS A 231 -8.42 7.48 -8.82
C HIS A 231 -7.12 8.11 -9.37
N VAL A 232 -6.52 9.05 -8.63
CA VAL A 232 -5.18 9.60 -8.97
C VAL A 232 -4.10 8.52 -8.92
N TYR A 233 -4.30 7.45 -8.13
CA TYR A 233 -3.41 6.30 -8.08
C TYR A 233 -3.59 5.35 -9.28
N GLN A 234 -4.82 5.18 -9.79
CA GLN A 234 -5.10 4.31 -10.93
C GLN A 234 -4.69 4.93 -12.28
N ASP A 235 -4.83 6.25 -12.46
CA ASP A 235 -4.46 6.92 -13.72
C ASP A 235 -2.93 7.03 -13.93
N LYS A 236 -2.13 6.88 -12.88
CA LYS A 236 -0.65 6.82 -13.01
C LYS A 236 -0.11 5.43 -13.36
N HIS A 237 -0.95 4.39 -13.38
CA HIS A 237 -0.51 3.00 -13.59
C HIS A 237 -1.07 2.32 -14.85
N THR A 238 -1.83 3.02 -15.70
CA THR A 238 -2.38 2.45 -16.95
C THR A 238 -1.55 2.73 -18.22
N TYR A 239 -0.45 3.49 -18.14
CA TYR A 239 0.47 3.68 -19.26
C TYR A 239 1.68 2.73 -19.16
N ASN A 240 1.52 1.48 -19.63
CA ASN A 240 2.57 0.65 -20.28
C ASN A 240 2.16 -0.84 -20.30
N SER A 241 1.23 -1.20 -21.16
CA SER A 241 1.08 -2.59 -21.59
C SER A 241 0.73 -2.63 -23.07
N SER A 242 1.75 -2.39 -23.91
CA SER A 242 1.71 -2.72 -25.33
C SER A 242 1.93 -4.24 -25.47
N PRO A 243 0.99 -5.01 -26.06
CA PRO A 243 1.17 -6.44 -26.23
C PRO A 243 2.07 -6.71 -27.45
N ALA A 244 3.29 -7.18 -27.20
CA ALA A 244 4.20 -7.64 -28.24
C ALA A 244 3.63 -8.88 -28.93
N LYS A 245 3.36 -8.75 -30.24
CA LYS A 245 2.98 -9.82 -31.16
C LYS A 245 4.07 -10.88 -31.23
N LEU A 246 3.86 -12.03 -30.61
CA LEU A 246 4.62 -13.25 -30.85
C LEU A 246 4.21 -13.84 -32.21
N LYS A 247 5.08 -13.72 -33.21
CA LYS A 247 5.03 -14.52 -34.44
C LYS A 247 5.46 -15.95 -34.08
N MET A 248 4.52 -16.88 -33.98
CA MET A 248 4.84 -18.31 -34.00
C MET A 248 5.09 -18.75 -35.44
N GLY A 249 6.28 -19.29 -35.68
CA GLY A 249 6.69 -19.89 -36.94
C GLY A 249 5.99 -21.22 -37.20
N ASN A 250 5.69 -21.43 -38.48
CA ASN A 250 5.19 -22.67 -39.06
C ASN A 250 6.06 -23.88 -38.66
N LEU A 251 5.41 -24.94 -38.16
CA LEU A 251 5.91 -26.30 -38.29
C LEU A 251 4.83 -27.13 -38.95
N ASP A 252 5.18 -27.52 -40.17
CA ASP A 252 4.40 -28.26 -41.14
C ASP A 252 4.60 -29.76 -40.88
N LYS A 253 3.51 -30.51 -41.06
CA LYS A 253 3.43 -31.88 -41.61
C LYS A 253 3.51 -33.14 -40.72
N LYS A 254 2.48 -33.97 -41.01
CA LYS A 254 2.41 -35.44 -41.15
C LYS A 254 1.98 -36.27 -39.94
N ASN A 255 0.72 -36.74 -39.97
CA ASN A 255 0.33 -38.14 -40.23
C ASN A 255 -1.20 -38.24 -40.07
N GLN A 256 -1.97 -38.42 -41.15
CA GLN A 256 -2.35 -39.68 -41.81
C GLN A 256 -3.33 -40.56 -41.03
N GLU A 257 -4.52 -40.65 -41.64
CA GLU A 257 -5.64 -41.56 -41.46
C GLU A 257 -5.23 -43.02 -41.24
N VAL A 258 -5.87 -43.68 -40.26
CA VAL A 258 -6.65 -44.93 -40.38
C VAL A 258 -7.73 -44.92 -39.31
#